data_AF-A0A2T4VIN6-F1
#
_entry.id   AF-A0A2T4VIN6-F1
#
_cell.length_a   1.000
_cell.length_b   1.000
_cell.length_c   1.000
_cell.angle_alpha   90.00
_cell.angle_beta   90.00
_cell.angle_gamma   90.00
#
_symmetry.space_group_name_H-M   'P 1'
#
loop_
_entity.id
_entity.type
_entity.pdbx_description
1 polymer ?
#
loop_
_entity_poly.entity_id
_entity_poly.type
_entity_poly.pdbx_seq_one_letter_code
_entity_poly.pdbx_strand_id
1 'polypeptide(L)'
;MRRINPAVALALPLFLSVPALAQTAPATWQEHWFEHNQLVSRVYQDNDVAVYFDSAVNRSITWPNQYVGEVWRYTKRTYGQFSRDPQLYAIFHAGKYSGGHPSTYFDASHDNRNVIDVGSSSTSAWTSGTGNDLDLVTHEVAHIVEGASKGAHNSPAFGLWGDSKWAEIFVYDVYVGLGRSADVNRWFNLMQTTTDSFPRANTHWFRDWFYPIYKNYGGSAVLNRYFVLLAQYFPKNGNDYARALNWGEFVHFWSGAAGVNLKTLATSAFGWPTEWEAQFVQAQRDFPFSYSPPGATAVTVYQDINYGGYAAGLPVGSYTLSALQARGVLNDDITSLKVASGYKVTLYADDNFTGATLTKTADDASLVDDSWNDRVSSLVVSTSGTPSSTLIQAEAYSAMSGVITEATSDSGGGSNVGAIDTGDWLAYNSITFPVSGTYTVEYRVASLSSGGQLSLDLNAGAIVLGMLNVPVTGGWQNWTTISHTVNVTAGTYNVGVYAQAGGWNLNWIRITQVP
;
A
#
# COMPACT_ATOMS: atom_id res chain seq x y z
N MET A 1 34.00 19.30 16.10
CA MET A 1 34.14 17.85 16.36
C MET A 1 33.06 17.49 17.37
N ARG A 2 32.09 16.59 17.18
CA ARG A 2 31.79 15.51 16.24
C ARG A 2 30.35 15.72 15.71
N ARG A 3 30.12 15.44 14.42
CA ARG A 3 28.76 15.37 13.84
C ARG A 3 28.17 13.99 14.15
N ILE A 4 26.93 13.95 14.61
CA ILE A 4 26.16 12.71 14.81
C ILE A 4 25.19 12.61 13.61
N ASN A 5 25.32 11.53 12.82
CA ASN A 5 24.44 11.18 11.70
C ASN A 5 23.09 10.65 12.22
N PRO A 6 21.94 11.04 11.65
CA PRO A 6 20.69 10.32 11.86
C PRO A 6 20.46 9.38 10.66
N ALA A 7 20.86 8.13 10.81
CA ALA A 7 20.40 7.03 9.97
C ALA A 7 20.15 5.84 10.88
N VAL A 8 19.00 5.83 11.56
CA VAL A 8 18.49 4.60 12.17
C VAL A 8 17.80 3.83 11.05
N ALA A 9 18.60 3.11 10.27
CA ALA A 9 18.10 1.98 9.52
C ALA A 9 17.77 0.89 10.56
N LEU A 10 16.49 0.59 10.74
CA LEU A 10 16.08 -0.62 11.44
C LEU A 10 16.62 -1.81 10.66
N ALA A 11 17.69 -2.41 11.18
CA ALA A 11 18.20 -3.68 10.69
C ALA A 11 17.14 -4.75 11.00
N LEU A 12 16.39 -5.18 9.99
CA LEU A 12 15.87 -6.54 10.00
C LEU A 12 17.08 -7.49 10.11
N PRO A 13 16.95 -8.63 10.79
CA PRO A 13 18.02 -9.61 10.84
C PRO A 13 18.34 -10.03 9.41
N LEU A 14 19.51 -9.62 8.91
CA LEU A 14 20.12 -10.24 7.73
C LEU A 14 20.37 -11.70 8.12
N PHE A 15 19.47 -12.59 7.73
CA PHE A 15 19.82 -13.99 7.66
C PHE A 15 20.96 -14.10 6.64
N LEU A 16 22.18 -14.37 7.14
CA LEU A 16 23.26 -14.88 6.31
C LEU A 16 22.70 -16.08 5.55
N SER A 17 22.52 -15.94 4.25
CA SER A 17 22.05 -17.00 3.37
C SER A 17 23.14 -18.05 3.25
N VAL A 18 23.12 -19.03 4.15
CA VAL A 18 23.70 -20.34 3.85
C VAL A 18 23.02 -20.80 2.56
N PRO A 19 23.73 -21.23 1.50
CA PRO A 19 23.08 -21.77 0.33
C PRO A 19 22.38 -23.04 0.77
N ALA A 20 21.05 -22.98 0.90
CA ALA A 20 20.24 -24.16 1.06
C ALA A 20 20.41 -24.97 -0.23
N LEU A 21 20.95 -26.18 -0.12
CA LEU A 21 20.94 -27.12 -1.23
C LEU A 21 19.48 -27.33 -1.62
N ALA A 22 19.15 -27.09 -2.90
CA ALA A 22 17.86 -27.51 -3.44
C ALA A 22 17.62 -28.97 -3.06
N GLN A 23 16.41 -29.31 -2.62
CA GLN A 23 16.06 -30.71 -2.46
C GLN A 23 16.31 -31.38 -3.81
N THR A 24 16.97 -32.55 -3.82
CA THR A 24 17.06 -33.30 -5.08
C THR A 24 15.65 -33.74 -5.40
N ALA A 25 14.99 -33.02 -6.31
CA ALA A 25 13.66 -33.34 -6.78
C ALA A 25 13.63 -34.83 -7.18
N PRO A 26 12.57 -35.60 -6.89
CA PRO A 26 12.55 -37.01 -7.25
C PRO A 26 12.47 -37.19 -8.77
N ALA A 27 12.98 -38.31 -9.29
CA ALA A 27 12.88 -38.60 -10.74
C ALA A 27 11.41 -38.84 -11.17
N THR A 28 10.61 -39.37 -10.25
CA THR A 28 9.16 -39.58 -10.41
C THR A 28 8.45 -39.15 -9.14
N TRP A 29 7.24 -38.63 -9.27
CA TRP A 29 6.41 -38.22 -8.15
C TRP A 29 5.00 -38.74 -8.36
N GLN A 30 4.43 -39.39 -7.35
CA GLN A 30 3.06 -39.85 -7.37
C GLN A 30 2.20 -38.74 -6.78
N GLU A 31 1.29 -38.18 -7.56
CA GLU A 31 0.29 -37.24 -7.03
C GLU A 31 -0.63 -37.97 -6.06
N HIS A 32 -0.99 -37.27 -4.98
CA HIS A 32 -1.84 -37.79 -3.90
C HIS A 32 -2.81 -36.73 -3.33
N TRP A 33 -3.00 -35.63 -4.06
CA TRP A 33 -3.90 -34.53 -3.71
C TRP A 33 -5.14 -34.50 -4.61
N PHE A 34 -6.26 -34.06 -4.04
CA PHE A 34 -7.54 -33.90 -4.77
C PHE A 34 -7.92 -35.16 -5.58
N GLU A 35 -8.48 -35.00 -6.79
CA GLU A 35 -8.75 -36.10 -7.74
C GLU A 35 -7.50 -36.53 -8.55
N HIS A 36 -6.34 -35.97 -8.23
CA HIS A 36 -5.09 -36.22 -8.93
C HIS A 36 -4.38 -37.45 -8.31
N ASN A 37 -4.13 -38.44 -9.17
CA ASN A 37 -3.46 -39.68 -8.80
C ASN A 37 -2.65 -40.18 -10.01
N GLN A 38 -1.81 -39.32 -10.57
CA GLN A 38 -0.91 -39.70 -11.67
C GLN A 38 0.53 -39.85 -11.18
N LEU A 39 1.22 -40.80 -11.80
CA LEU A 39 2.67 -40.85 -11.72
C LEU A 39 3.23 -39.85 -12.72
N VAL A 40 3.82 -38.77 -12.23
CA VAL A 40 4.49 -37.77 -13.05
C VAL A 40 6.00 -38.02 -13.04
N SER A 41 6.66 -37.76 -14.17
CA SER A 41 8.09 -37.95 -14.35
C SER A 41 8.78 -36.62 -14.56
N ARG A 42 9.90 -36.39 -13.88
CA ARG A 42 10.70 -35.18 -14.04
C ARG A 42 11.32 -35.15 -15.43
N VAL A 43 11.08 -34.08 -16.17
CA VAL A 43 11.63 -33.85 -17.52
C VAL A 43 12.72 -32.79 -17.54
N TYR A 44 12.78 -31.92 -16.54
CA TYR A 44 13.79 -30.89 -16.39
C TYR A 44 14.01 -30.51 -14.93
N GLN A 45 15.22 -30.06 -14.60
CA GLN A 45 15.53 -29.48 -13.30
C GLN A 45 16.71 -28.50 -13.40
N ASP A 46 16.62 -27.41 -12.67
CA ASP A 46 17.75 -26.58 -12.26
C ASP A 46 17.64 -26.22 -10.76
N ASN A 47 18.41 -25.23 -10.30
CA ASN A 47 18.41 -24.82 -8.89
C ASN A 47 17.10 -24.17 -8.42
N ASP A 48 16.27 -23.69 -9.34
CA ASP A 48 15.08 -22.91 -9.04
C ASP A 48 13.79 -23.61 -9.44
N VAL A 49 13.83 -24.57 -10.37
CA VAL A 49 12.61 -25.28 -10.82
C VAL A 49 12.86 -26.76 -11.07
N ALA A 50 11.81 -27.56 -10.89
CA ALA A 50 11.71 -28.93 -11.36
C ALA A 50 10.40 -29.09 -12.14
N VAL A 51 10.49 -29.53 -13.40
CA VAL A 51 9.33 -29.69 -14.29
C VAL A 51 9.01 -31.17 -14.45
N TYR A 52 7.74 -31.51 -14.29
CA TYR A 52 7.19 -32.86 -14.35
C TYR A 52 6.06 -32.94 -15.36
N PHE A 53 6.06 -34.03 -16.13
CA PHE A 53 5.00 -34.38 -17.06
C PHE A 53 4.36 -35.70 -16.63
N ASP A 54 3.05 -35.82 -16.78
CA ASP A 54 2.41 -37.12 -16.84
C ASP A 54 2.77 -37.85 -18.16
N SER A 55 2.24 -39.06 -18.36
CA SER A 55 2.50 -39.84 -19.58
C SER A 55 1.83 -39.28 -20.84
N ALA A 56 0.85 -38.39 -20.70
CA ALA A 56 0.06 -37.86 -21.82
C ALA A 56 0.69 -36.60 -22.43
N VAL A 57 1.48 -35.84 -21.67
CA VAL A 57 2.22 -34.69 -22.22
C VAL A 57 3.36 -35.14 -23.13
N ASN A 58 3.45 -34.55 -24.32
CA ASN A 58 4.53 -34.84 -25.27
C ASN A 58 5.88 -34.37 -24.71
N ARG A 59 6.78 -35.34 -24.45
CA ARG A 59 8.12 -35.10 -23.88
C ARG A 59 9.07 -34.28 -24.77
N SER A 60 8.75 -34.04 -26.04
CA SER A 60 9.53 -33.12 -26.87
C SER A 60 9.28 -31.64 -26.53
N ILE A 61 8.25 -31.34 -25.73
CA ILE A 61 7.91 -29.98 -25.29
C ILE A 61 8.92 -29.52 -24.24
N THR A 62 9.56 -28.39 -24.47
CA THR A 62 10.68 -27.89 -23.64
C THR A 62 10.58 -26.43 -23.23
N TRP A 63 9.64 -25.66 -23.79
CA TRP A 63 9.43 -24.26 -23.40
C TRP A 63 9.17 -24.06 -21.89
N PRO A 64 8.52 -24.99 -21.14
CA PRO A 64 8.31 -24.79 -19.71
C PRO A 64 9.62 -24.70 -18.92
N ASN A 65 10.67 -25.39 -19.36
CA ASN A 65 11.96 -25.44 -18.69
C ASN A 65 12.55 -24.04 -18.48
N GLN A 66 12.49 -23.22 -19.54
CA GLN A 66 12.94 -21.83 -19.49
C GLN A 66 11.90 -20.93 -18.84
N TYR A 67 10.65 -20.97 -19.32
CA TYR A 67 9.64 -20.00 -18.95
C TYR A 67 9.23 -20.09 -17.46
N VAL A 68 8.97 -21.30 -16.94
CA VAL A 68 8.65 -21.49 -15.52
C VAL A 68 9.80 -20.99 -14.65
N GLY A 69 11.04 -21.23 -15.08
CA GLY A 69 12.23 -20.73 -14.41
C GLY A 69 12.33 -19.21 -14.42
N GLU A 70 12.00 -18.55 -15.52
CA GLU A 70 11.96 -17.08 -15.62
C GLU A 70 10.91 -16.48 -14.69
N VAL A 71 9.68 -17.01 -14.72
CA VAL A 71 8.58 -16.59 -13.85
C VAL A 71 8.99 -16.75 -12.38
N TRP A 72 9.45 -17.93 -11.97
CA TRP A 72 9.76 -18.18 -10.56
C TRP A 72 10.93 -17.34 -10.03
N ARG A 73 11.97 -17.13 -10.84
CA ARG A 73 13.09 -16.24 -10.48
C ARG A 73 12.65 -14.79 -10.36
N TYR A 74 11.79 -14.32 -11.27
CA TYR A 74 11.17 -13.00 -11.15
C TYR A 74 10.38 -12.90 -9.84
N THR A 75 9.50 -13.88 -9.59
CA THR A 75 8.67 -13.93 -8.38
C THR A 75 9.50 -13.85 -7.11
N LYS A 76 10.56 -14.66 -7.00
CA LYS A 76 11.43 -14.65 -5.81
C LYS A 76 12.17 -13.34 -5.63
N ARG A 77 12.65 -12.74 -6.72
CA ARG A 77 13.35 -11.44 -6.69
C ARG A 77 12.43 -10.30 -6.26
N THR A 78 11.18 -10.32 -6.71
CA THR A 78 10.23 -9.22 -6.54
C THR A 78 9.40 -9.34 -5.26
N TYR A 79 8.89 -10.54 -4.97
CA TYR A 79 7.96 -10.82 -3.87
C TYR A 79 8.61 -11.53 -2.67
N GLY A 80 9.86 -11.97 -2.80
CA GLY A 80 10.65 -12.57 -1.72
C GLY A 80 10.68 -14.11 -1.78
N GLN A 81 11.22 -14.74 -0.74
CA GLN A 81 11.34 -16.19 -0.69
C GLN A 81 10.06 -16.87 -0.19
N PHE A 82 9.79 -18.05 -0.72
CA PHE A 82 8.57 -18.82 -0.46
C PHE A 82 8.83 -20.19 0.16
N SER A 83 10.04 -20.49 0.61
CA SER A 83 10.38 -21.54 1.57
C SER A 83 11.92 -21.54 1.73
N ARG A 84 12.48 -22.55 2.39
CA ARG A 84 13.94 -22.82 2.32
C ARG A 84 14.34 -23.56 1.04
N ASP A 85 13.43 -24.35 0.47
CA ASP A 85 13.63 -24.96 -0.84
C ASP A 85 13.45 -23.87 -1.92
N PRO A 86 14.50 -23.56 -2.70
CA PRO A 86 14.40 -22.56 -3.75
C PRO A 86 13.52 -23.04 -4.92
N GLN A 87 13.16 -24.32 -5.00
CA GLN A 87 12.48 -24.89 -6.15
C GLN A 87 10.98 -24.63 -6.19
N LEU A 88 10.50 -24.31 -7.39
CA LEU A 88 9.10 -24.51 -7.79
C LEU A 88 8.97 -25.86 -8.49
N TYR A 89 7.98 -26.66 -8.09
CA TYR A 89 7.66 -27.93 -8.72
C TYR A 89 6.48 -27.73 -9.66
N ALA A 90 6.74 -27.75 -10.96
CA ALA A 90 5.73 -27.49 -11.98
C ALA A 90 5.31 -28.80 -12.66
N ILE A 91 4.03 -29.14 -12.56
CA ILE A 91 3.42 -30.35 -13.10
C ILE A 91 2.53 -29.97 -14.27
N PHE A 92 2.62 -30.72 -15.37
CA PHE A 92 1.78 -30.51 -16.55
C PHE A 92 1.02 -31.79 -16.91
N HIS A 93 -0.26 -31.62 -17.24
CA HIS A 93 -1.17 -32.67 -17.71
C HIS A 93 -1.77 -32.37 -19.07
N ALA A 94 -2.05 -33.42 -19.86
CA ALA A 94 -2.74 -33.31 -21.14
C ALA A 94 -3.86 -34.36 -21.26
N GLY A 95 -5.00 -33.97 -21.85
CA GLY A 95 -6.10 -34.87 -22.20
C GLY A 95 -6.99 -35.35 -21.05
N LYS A 96 -6.74 -34.93 -19.80
CA LYS A 96 -7.47 -35.42 -18.62
C LYS A 96 -7.92 -34.32 -17.67
N TYR A 97 -6.97 -33.61 -17.07
CA TYR A 97 -7.22 -32.52 -16.13
C TYR A 97 -7.22 -31.18 -16.85
N SER A 98 -7.99 -30.20 -16.39
CA SER A 98 -8.06 -28.85 -16.98
C SER A 98 -8.05 -27.78 -15.91
N GLY A 99 -7.37 -26.67 -16.18
CA GLY A 99 -7.21 -25.57 -15.21
C GLY A 99 -5.93 -25.77 -14.41
N GLY A 100 -5.89 -25.18 -13.21
CA GLY A 100 -4.73 -25.29 -12.33
C GLY A 100 -5.09 -25.64 -10.89
N HIS A 101 -4.12 -26.23 -10.21
CA HIS A 101 -4.17 -26.60 -8.80
C HIS A 101 -2.84 -26.18 -8.14
N PRO A 102 -2.77 -25.01 -7.51
CA PRO A 102 -1.55 -24.54 -6.89
C PRO A 102 -1.49 -25.06 -5.45
N SER A 103 -0.26 -25.22 -4.95
CA SER A 103 -0.05 -25.46 -3.52
C SER A 103 1.21 -24.78 -3.03
N THR A 104 1.24 -24.50 -1.74
CA THR A 104 2.38 -23.83 -1.09
C THR A 104 3.12 -24.80 -0.18
N TYR A 105 4.35 -24.43 0.17
CA TYR A 105 5.17 -25.22 1.10
C TYR A 105 4.57 -25.42 2.51
N PHE A 106 3.47 -24.76 2.85
CA PHE A 106 2.74 -25.01 4.08
C PHE A 106 1.84 -26.25 4.03
N ASP A 107 1.56 -26.77 2.83
CA ASP A 107 0.61 -27.85 2.62
C ASP A 107 1.32 -29.21 2.59
N ALA A 108 1.04 -30.02 3.62
CA ALA A 108 1.56 -31.37 3.74
C ALA A 108 1.00 -32.32 2.67
N SER A 109 -0.18 -32.04 2.10
CA SER A 109 -0.74 -32.86 1.02
C SER A 109 0.04 -32.72 -0.29
N HIS A 110 0.91 -31.72 -0.40
CA HIS A 110 1.82 -31.50 -1.53
C HIS A 110 3.28 -31.68 -1.13
N ASP A 111 3.52 -32.52 -0.12
CA ASP A 111 4.86 -32.82 0.41
C ASP A 111 5.61 -31.58 0.90
N ASN A 112 4.89 -30.53 1.32
CA ASN A 112 5.42 -29.23 1.76
C ASN A 112 6.29 -28.55 0.68
N ARG A 113 5.87 -28.63 -0.59
CA ARG A 113 6.51 -27.99 -1.73
C ARG A 113 5.67 -26.83 -2.26
N ASN A 114 6.34 -25.87 -2.90
CA ASN A 114 5.62 -24.92 -3.76
C ASN A 114 5.36 -25.61 -5.10
N VAL A 115 4.08 -25.75 -5.46
CA VAL A 115 3.62 -26.52 -6.61
C VAL A 115 2.72 -25.68 -7.47
N ILE A 116 2.96 -25.74 -8.79
CA ILE A 116 1.92 -25.45 -9.77
C ILE A 116 1.59 -26.76 -10.48
N ASP A 117 0.32 -27.10 -10.56
CA ASP A 117 -0.18 -28.27 -11.28
C ASP A 117 -1.17 -27.76 -12.31
N VAL A 118 -0.79 -27.82 -13.59
CA VAL A 118 -1.55 -27.24 -14.71
C VAL A 118 -1.99 -28.32 -15.69
N GLY A 119 -3.25 -28.24 -16.10
CA GLY A 119 -3.88 -29.21 -16.98
C GLY A 119 -4.60 -28.59 -18.16
N SER A 120 -4.65 -29.34 -19.24
CA SER A 120 -5.55 -29.09 -20.37
C SER A 120 -6.29 -30.36 -20.77
N SER A 121 -7.58 -30.22 -21.08
CA SER A 121 -8.40 -31.31 -21.60
C SER A 121 -8.01 -31.75 -23.02
N SER A 122 -7.14 -30.99 -23.70
CA SER A 122 -6.61 -31.35 -25.01
C SER A 122 -5.44 -32.33 -24.90
N THR A 123 -5.46 -33.39 -25.71
CA THR A 123 -4.33 -34.32 -25.85
C THR A 123 -3.14 -33.73 -26.61
N SER A 124 -3.32 -32.59 -27.28
CA SER A 124 -2.26 -31.85 -27.98
C SER A 124 -1.91 -30.54 -27.27
N ALA A 125 -2.12 -30.47 -25.95
CA ALA A 125 -1.83 -29.29 -25.16
C ALA A 125 -0.33 -28.96 -25.12
N TRP A 126 -0.02 -27.72 -24.74
CA TRP A 126 1.33 -27.22 -24.46
C TRP A 126 2.26 -27.12 -25.67
N THR A 127 1.76 -27.34 -26.89
CA THR A 127 2.61 -27.32 -28.09
C THR A 127 3.04 -25.92 -28.50
N SER A 128 2.29 -24.87 -28.15
CA SER A 128 2.60 -23.50 -28.60
C SER A 128 3.53 -22.76 -27.66
N GLY A 129 3.40 -22.94 -26.34
CA GLY A 129 4.16 -22.14 -25.36
C GLY A 129 3.84 -20.64 -25.49
N THR A 130 2.59 -20.32 -25.81
CA THR A 130 2.09 -18.96 -26.01
C THR A 130 0.65 -18.84 -25.51
N GLY A 131 0.18 -17.62 -25.26
CA GLY A 131 -1.21 -17.38 -24.86
C GLY A 131 -1.53 -18.09 -23.54
N ASN A 132 -2.61 -18.87 -23.54
CA ASN A 132 -3.08 -19.55 -22.33
C ASN A 132 -2.07 -20.52 -21.72
N ASP A 133 -1.17 -21.10 -22.51
CA ASP A 133 -0.08 -21.95 -21.99
C ASP A 133 0.79 -21.18 -20.99
N LEU A 134 1.05 -19.89 -21.27
CA LEU A 134 1.85 -19.01 -20.42
C LEU A 134 1.00 -18.36 -19.32
N ASP A 135 -0.23 -17.95 -19.66
CA ASP A 135 -1.14 -17.28 -18.75
C ASP A 135 -1.46 -18.17 -17.55
N LEU A 136 -1.87 -19.42 -17.80
CA LEU A 136 -2.22 -20.39 -16.75
C LEU A 136 -1.02 -20.72 -15.86
N VAL A 137 0.16 -20.96 -16.44
CA VAL A 137 1.37 -21.23 -15.66
C VAL A 137 1.71 -20.06 -14.73
N THR A 138 1.61 -18.83 -15.23
CA THR A 138 1.91 -17.63 -14.42
C THR A 138 0.84 -17.38 -13.38
N HIS A 139 -0.42 -17.64 -13.73
CA HIS A 139 -1.56 -17.57 -12.84
C HIS A 139 -1.38 -18.46 -11.61
N GLU A 140 -0.98 -19.71 -11.79
CA GLU A 140 -0.77 -20.63 -10.67
C GLU A 140 0.37 -20.18 -9.74
N VAL A 141 1.39 -19.52 -10.28
CA VAL A 141 2.45 -18.92 -9.44
C VAL A 141 1.89 -17.76 -8.61
N ALA A 142 0.87 -17.04 -9.08
CA ALA A 142 0.24 -15.96 -8.34
C ALA A 142 -0.36 -16.44 -7.02
N HIS A 143 -0.95 -17.65 -7.00
CA HIS A 143 -1.51 -18.26 -5.79
C HIS A 143 -0.45 -18.59 -4.75
N ILE A 144 0.76 -18.96 -5.17
CA ILE A 144 1.89 -19.13 -4.25
C ILE A 144 2.28 -17.78 -3.63
N VAL A 145 2.30 -16.71 -4.44
CA VAL A 145 2.53 -15.36 -3.90
C VAL A 145 1.44 -14.98 -2.91
N GLU A 146 0.19 -15.24 -3.24
CA GLU A 146 -0.97 -14.92 -2.41
C GLU A 146 -0.97 -15.68 -1.07
N GLY A 147 -0.70 -16.99 -1.12
CA GLY A 147 -0.89 -17.91 0.00
C GLY A 147 0.35 -18.19 0.84
N ALA A 148 1.53 -17.71 0.43
CA ALA A 148 2.80 -17.99 1.13
C ALA A 148 3.73 -16.79 1.28
N SER A 149 3.29 -15.57 0.91
CA SER A 149 4.11 -14.37 1.05
C SER A 149 4.51 -14.10 2.50
N LYS A 150 5.80 -13.77 2.68
CA LYS A 150 6.38 -13.30 3.95
C LYS A 150 6.22 -14.30 5.11
N GLY A 151 6.16 -15.59 4.80
CA GLY A 151 6.01 -16.64 5.80
C GLY A 151 4.64 -16.67 6.47
N ALA A 152 3.65 -15.97 5.90
CA ALA A 152 2.26 -16.09 6.30
C ALA A 152 1.55 -17.10 5.38
N HIS A 153 0.73 -17.95 5.98
CA HIS A 153 -0.02 -18.99 5.30
C HIS A 153 -1.45 -18.50 5.01
N ASN A 154 -1.96 -18.87 3.82
CA ASN A 154 -3.23 -18.47 3.26
C ASN A 154 -3.33 -16.97 2.94
N SER A 155 -4.45 -16.58 2.33
CA SER A 155 -4.76 -15.19 1.97
C SER A 155 -6.00 -14.71 2.71
N PRO A 156 -5.92 -13.65 3.54
CA PRO A 156 -7.08 -13.12 4.21
C PRO A 156 -7.97 -12.32 3.24
N ALA A 157 -7.46 -12.00 2.05
CA ALA A 157 -8.19 -11.30 0.99
C ALA A 157 -8.93 -12.23 0.02
N PHE A 158 -8.63 -13.54 0.03
CA PHE A 158 -9.23 -14.50 -0.90
C PHE A 158 -10.75 -14.48 -0.89
N GLY A 159 -11.38 -14.33 0.29
CA GLY A 159 -12.84 -14.25 0.39
C GLY A 159 -13.47 -12.99 -0.26
N LEU A 160 -12.68 -11.94 -0.52
CA LEU A 160 -13.15 -10.69 -1.12
C LEU A 160 -12.99 -10.69 -2.64
N TRP A 161 -11.84 -11.18 -3.11
CA TRP A 161 -11.50 -11.15 -4.53
C TRP A 161 -11.64 -12.50 -5.22
N GLY A 162 -11.86 -13.59 -4.49
CA GLY A 162 -12.03 -14.94 -5.02
C GLY A 162 -10.81 -15.45 -5.79
N ASP A 163 -11.01 -16.56 -6.51
CA ASP A 163 -10.03 -16.95 -7.50
C ASP A 163 -9.95 -15.90 -8.62
N SER A 164 -8.68 -15.60 -8.93
CA SER A 164 -8.11 -15.00 -10.12
C SER A 164 -7.82 -13.50 -10.06
N LYS A 165 -8.50 -12.68 -9.26
CA LYS A 165 -8.37 -11.21 -9.44
C LYS A 165 -6.98 -10.68 -9.07
N TRP A 166 -6.34 -11.22 -8.04
CA TRP A 166 -4.93 -10.95 -7.75
C TRP A 166 -4.01 -11.47 -8.87
N ALA A 167 -4.31 -12.65 -9.42
CA ALA A 167 -3.54 -13.24 -10.50
C ALA A 167 -3.56 -12.39 -11.78
N GLU A 168 -4.68 -11.70 -12.08
CA GLU A 168 -4.81 -10.82 -13.24
C GLU A 168 -3.69 -9.76 -13.29
N ILE A 169 -3.43 -9.08 -12.16
CA ILE A 169 -2.36 -8.07 -12.09
C ILE A 169 -0.98 -8.69 -11.95
N PHE A 170 -0.87 -9.84 -11.28
CA PHE A 170 0.40 -10.56 -11.16
C PHE A 170 0.91 -11.05 -12.51
N VAL A 171 0.05 -11.62 -13.36
CA VAL A 171 0.41 -12.05 -14.73
C VAL A 171 0.92 -10.87 -15.55
N TYR A 172 0.22 -9.72 -15.47
CA TYR A 172 0.68 -8.49 -16.12
C TYR A 172 2.06 -8.05 -15.62
N ASP A 173 2.26 -8.04 -14.30
CA ASP A 173 3.53 -7.67 -13.66
C ASP A 173 4.69 -8.58 -14.12
N VAL A 174 4.48 -9.89 -14.13
CA VAL A 174 5.46 -10.86 -14.61
C VAL A 174 5.80 -10.61 -16.07
N TYR A 175 4.81 -10.40 -16.95
CA TYR A 175 5.09 -10.10 -18.35
C TYR A 175 5.88 -8.82 -18.55
N VAL A 176 5.57 -7.76 -17.78
CA VAL A 176 6.36 -6.52 -17.78
C VAL A 176 7.79 -6.80 -17.30
N GLY A 177 7.94 -7.50 -16.19
CA GLY A 177 9.21 -7.81 -15.55
C GLY A 177 10.13 -8.73 -16.36
N LEU A 178 9.55 -9.56 -17.24
CA LEU A 178 10.28 -10.41 -18.18
C LEU A 178 10.49 -9.74 -19.56
N GLY A 179 10.01 -8.52 -19.77
CA GLY A 179 10.17 -7.79 -21.03
C GLY A 179 9.35 -8.37 -22.19
N ARG A 180 8.23 -9.05 -21.89
CA ARG A 180 7.40 -9.76 -22.88
C ARG A 180 6.34 -8.86 -23.50
N SER A 181 6.76 -7.84 -24.25
CA SER A 181 5.89 -6.75 -24.73
C SER A 181 4.65 -7.23 -25.50
N ALA A 182 4.74 -8.32 -26.28
CA ALA A 182 3.60 -8.89 -26.99
C ALA A 182 2.55 -9.47 -26.02
N ASP A 183 2.99 -10.18 -24.99
CA ASP A 183 2.11 -10.75 -23.96
C ASP A 183 1.54 -9.67 -23.04
N VAL A 184 2.35 -8.65 -22.69
CA VAL A 184 1.88 -7.45 -21.97
C VAL A 184 0.69 -6.81 -22.69
N ASN A 185 0.84 -6.53 -23.99
CA ASN A 185 -0.21 -5.87 -24.77
C ASN A 185 -1.46 -6.73 -24.91
N ARG A 186 -1.29 -8.04 -25.19
CA ARG A 186 -2.41 -8.97 -25.29
C ARG A 186 -3.17 -9.09 -23.98
N TRP A 187 -2.45 -9.33 -22.88
CA TRP A 187 -3.04 -9.51 -21.55
C TRP A 187 -3.73 -8.24 -21.07
N PHE A 188 -3.07 -7.08 -21.23
CA PHE A 188 -3.67 -5.79 -20.92
C PHE A 188 -5.01 -5.61 -21.63
N ASN A 189 -5.04 -5.75 -22.96
CA ASN A 189 -6.26 -5.56 -23.73
C ASN A 189 -7.39 -6.53 -23.34
N LEU A 190 -7.05 -7.77 -22.99
CA LEU A 190 -8.02 -8.76 -22.49
C LEU A 190 -8.58 -8.34 -21.12
N MET A 191 -7.72 -7.94 -20.19
CA MET A 191 -8.14 -7.58 -18.83
C MET A 191 -8.89 -6.25 -18.78
N GLN A 192 -8.69 -5.35 -19.75
CA GLN A 192 -9.46 -4.10 -19.86
C GLN A 192 -10.97 -4.34 -20.10
N THR A 193 -11.35 -5.45 -20.72
CA THR A 193 -12.75 -5.79 -21.02
C THR A 193 -13.33 -6.85 -20.08
N THR A 194 -12.49 -7.51 -19.28
CA THR A 194 -12.90 -8.55 -18.32
C THR A 194 -13.73 -7.94 -17.19
N THR A 195 -14.89 -8.53 -16.92
CA THR A 195 -15.84 -8.10 -15.89
C THR A 195 -16.21 -9.22 -14.94
N ASP A 196 -16.59 -8.83 -13.73
CA ASP A 196 -17.16 -9.69 -12.71
C ASP A 196 -18.47 -9.11 -12.16
N SER A 197 -19.21 -9.96 -11.46
CA SER A 197 -20.44 -9.58 -10.75
C SER A 197 -20.23 -9.24 -9.28
N PHE A 198 -18.98 -9.28 -8.80
CA PHE A 198 -18.61 -9.00 -7.41
C PHE A 198 -17.51 -7.93 -7.31
N PRO A 199 -17.54 -7.06 -6.28
CA PRO A 199 -18.59 -6.96 -5.26
C PRO A 199 -19.92 -6.42 -5.78
N ARG A 200 -19.95 -5.95 -7.03
CA ARG A 200 -21.17 -5.57 -7.75
C ARG A 200 -21.09 -5.93 -9.23
N ALA A 201 -22.24 -5.95 -9.89
CA ALA A 201 -22.33 -6.15 -11.33
C ALA A 201 -21.41 -5.20 -12.11
N ASN A 202 -20.74 -5.72 -13.14
CA ASN A 202 -19.83 -4.99 -14.03
C ASN A 202 -18.60 -4.41 -13.31
N THR A 203 -18.11 -5.10 -12.28
CA THR A 203 -16.83 -4.73 -11.67
C THR A 203 -15.69 -5.13 -12.60
N HIS A 204 -14.71 -4.24 -12.81
CA HIS A 204 -13.48 -4.56 -13.53
C HIS A 204 -12.29 -4.49 -12.57
N TRP A 205 -11.90 -5.62 -11.99
CA TRP A 205 -10.83 -5.69 -10.98
C TRP A 205 -9.48 -5.23 -11.50
N PHE A 206 -9.02 -5.76 -12.63
CA PHE A 206 -7.79 -5.31 -13.26
C PHE A 206 -7.85 -3.81 -13.63
N ARG A 207 -8.85 -3.42 -14.45
CA ARG A 207 -8.92 -2.08 -15.04
C ARG A 207 -9.12 -0.96 -14.01
N ASP A 208 -10.03 -1.15 -13.06
CA ASP A 208 -10.51 -0.08 -12.18
C ASP A 208 -9.86 -0.09 -10.79
N TRP A 209 -9.23 -1.21 -10.40
CA TRP A 209 -8.59 -1.33 -9.09
C TRP A 209 -7.08 -1.59 -9.19
N PHE A 210 -6.67 -2.77 -9.66
CA PHE A 210 -5.26 -3.18 -9.57
C PHE A 210 -4.34 -2.43 -10.51
N TYR A 211 -4.71 -2.24 -11.78
CA TYR A 211 -3.86 -1.56 -12.75
C TYR A 211 -3.63 -0.08 -12.41
N PRO A 212 -4.64 0.72 -12.01
CA PRO A 212 -4.41 2.09 -11.53
C PRO A 212 -3.47 2.13 -10.33
N ILE A 213 -3.58 1.17 -9.40
CA ILE A 213 -2.68 1.09 -8.24
C ILE A 213 -1.25 0.79 -8.70
N TYR A 214 -1.08 -0.25 -9.50
CA TYR A 214 0.21 -0.66 -10.06
C TYR A 214 0.88 0.49 -10.83
N LYS A 215 0.16 1.09 -11.79
CA LYS A 215 0.67 2.14 -12.66
C LYS A 215 1.11 3.37 -11.89
N ASN A 216 0.36 3.78 -10.87
CA ASN A 216 0.56 5.08 -10.22
C ASN A 216 1.40 5.01 -8.94
N TYR A 217 1.56 3.84 -8.33
CA TYR A 217 2.17 3.73 -7.00
C TYR A 217 3.38 2.79 -6.93
N GLY A 218 4.15 2.68 -8.01
CA GLY A 218 5.46 2.02 -7.99
C GLY A 218 5.45 0.57 -8.49
N GLY A 219 4.47 0.18 -9.31
CA GLY A 219 4.45 -1.11 -10.00
C GLY A 219 4.44 -2.29 -9.04
N SER A 220 5.34 -3.24 -9.26
CA SER A 220 5.48 -4.42 -8.39
C SER A 220 5.82 -4.09 -6.94
N ALA A 221 6.40 -2.92 -6.66
CA ALA A 221 6.73 -2.52 -5.30
C ALA A 221 5.48 -2.30 -4.44
N VAL A 222 4.41 -1.70 -4.97
CA VAL A 222 3.15 -1.54 -4.22
C VAL A 222 2.45 -2.89 -4.01
N LEU A 223 2.48 -3.76 -5.02
CA LEU A 223 1.91 -5.10 -4.89
C LEU A 223 2.62 -5.92 -3.80
N ASN A 224 3.94 -5.92 -3.77
CA ASN A 224 4.72 -6.58 -2.72
C ASN A 224 4.52 -5.92 -1.34
N ARG A 225 4.40 -4.58 -1.27
CA ARG A 225 4.18 -3.85 -0.02
C ARG A 225 2.86 -4.23 0.64
N TYR A 226 1.81 -4.51 -0.15
CA TYR A 226 0.55 -5.02 0.38
C TYR A 226 0.75 -6.29 1.24
N PHE A 227 1.48 -7.28 0.72
CA PHE A 227 1.78 -8.50 1.48
C PHE A 227 2.72 -8.27 2.67
N VAL A 228 3.66 -7.32 2.57
CA VAL A 228 4.49 -6.91 3.72
C VAL A 228 3.60 -6.38 4.85
N LEU A 229 2.65 -5.50 4.54
CA LEU A 229 1.77 -4.91 5.54
C LEU A 229 0.84 -5.96 6.16
N LEU A 230 0.21 -6.82 5.33
CA LEU A 230 -0.62 -7.91 5.85
C LEU A 230 0.15 -8.79 6.83
N ALA A 231 1.34 -9.25 6.43
CA ALA A 231 2.15 -10.13 7.27
C ALA A 231 2.64 -9.45 8.55
N GLN A 232 2.82 -8.12 8.54
CA GLN A 232 3.26 -7.36 9.70
C GLN A 232 2.13 -7.06 10.69
N TYR A 233 0.96 -6.66 10.19
CA TYR A 233 -0.08 -6.05 11.02
C TYR A 233 -1.35 -6.90 11.16
N PHE A 234 -1.68 -7.72 10.17
CA PHE A 234 -2.93 -8.46 10.21
C PHE A 234 -2.82 -9.67 11.17
N PRO A 235 -3.86 -9.98 11.98
CA PRO A 235 -3.75 -11.00 13.02
C PRO A 235 -3.47 -12.40 12.46
N LYS A 236 -2.63 -13.16 13.16
CA LYS A 236 -2.22 -14.53 12.79
C LYS A 236 -2.28 -15.50 13.98
N ASN A 237 -2.60 -16.75 13.69
CA ASN A 237 -2.50 -17.90 14.59
C ASN A 237 -1.35 -18.80 14.11
N GLY A 238 -0.16 -18.60 14.67
CA GLY A 238 1.06 -19.18 14.08
C GLY A 238 1.38 -18.49 12.76
N ASN A 239 1.45 -19.25 11.67
CA ASN A 239 1.69 -18.71 10.34
C ASN A 239 0.39 -18.34 9.60
N ASP A 240 -0.74 -18.92 9.98
CA ASP A 240 -2.04 -18.68 9.35
C ASP A 240 -2.61 -17.33 9.73
N TYR A 241 -3.17 -16.61 8.75
CA TYR A 241 -4.03 -15.47 9.07
C TYR A 241 -5.25 -15.92 9.86
N ALA A 242 -5.56 -15.19 10.95
CA ALA A 242 -6.54 -15.62 11.93
C ALA A 242 -8.00 -15.50 11.44
N ARG A 243 -8.25 -14.69 10.41
CA ARG A 243 -9.57 -14.46 9.79
C ARG A 243 -9.45 -13.86 8.39
N ALA A 244 -10.57 -13.69 7.70
CA ALA A 244 -10.63 -12.91 6.45
C ALA A 244 -10.65 -11.39 6.72
N LEU A 245 -10.22 -10.63 5.71
CA LEU A 245 -10.39 -9.18 5.62
C LEU A 245 -11.86 -8.83 5.37
N ASN A 246 -12.30 -7.72 5.95
CA ASN A 246 -13.48 -7.01 5.45
C ASN A 246 -13.08 -5.94 4.41
N TRP A 247 -14.06 -5.29 3.78
CA TRP A 247 -13.81 -4.33 2.70
C TRP A 247 -13.10 -3.05 3.16
N GLY A 248 -13.41 -2.57 4.36
CA GLY A 248 -12.72 -1.43 4.95
C GLY A 248 -11.24 -1.72 5.18
N GLU A 249 -10.93 -2.89 5.75
CA GLU A 249 -9.54 -3.34 5.94
C GLU A 249 -8.83 -3.54 4.60
N PHE A 250 -9.49 -4.19 3.63
CA PHE A 250 -8.92 -4.39 2.30
C PHE A 250 -8.45 -3.07 1.67
N VAL A 251 -9.31 -2.05 1.65
CA VAL A 251 -8.95 -0.73 1.10
C VAL A 251 -7.92 -0.02 1.97
N HIS A 252 -7.96 -0.20 3.29
CA HIS A 252 -6.98 0.36 4.21
C HIS A 252 -5.58 -0.21 3.97
N PHE A 253 -5.42 -1.54 3.85
CA PHE A 253 -4.14 -2.18 3.56
C PHE A 253 -3.59 -1.81 2.18
N TRP A 254 -4.44 -1.73 1.15
CA TRP A 254 -4.02 -1.21 -0.15
C TRP A 254 -3.63 0.28 -0.10
N SER A 255 -4.31 1.07 0.73
CA SER A 255 -3.95 2.47 0.96
C SER A 255 -2.57 2.62 1.62
N GLY A 256 -2.30 1.78 2.62
CA GLY A 256 -0.97 1.69 3.22
C GLY A 256 0.09 1.26 2.22
N ALA A 257 -0.25 0.28 1.37
CA ALA A 257 0.66 -0.20 0.33
C ALA A 257 0.95 0.90 -0.71
N ALA A 258 -0.04 1.69 -1.11
CA ALA A 258 0.14 2.79 -2.06
C ALA A 258 0.77 4.04 -1.42
N GLY A 259 0.74 4.16 -0.09
CA GLY A 259 1.13 5.38 0.62
C GLY A 259 0.13 6.53 0.44
N VAL A 260 -1.06 6.25 -0.12
CA VAL A 260 -2.16 7.19 -0.30
C VAL A 260 -3.49 6.52 0.02
N ASN A 261 -4.46 7.27 0.53
CA ASN A 261 -5.82 6.76 0.73
C ASN A 261 -6.51 6.46 -0.61
N LEU A 262 -6.85 5.19 -0.83
CA LEU A 262 -7.47 4.69 -2.05
C LEU A 262 -9.00 4.62 -1.99
N LYS A 263 -9.65 5.14 -0.95
CA LYS A 263 -11.12 5.14 -0.82
C LYS A 263 -11.81 5.70 -2.06
N THR A 264 -11.33 6.81 -2.62
CA THR A 264 -11.94 7.38 -3.84
C THR A 264 -11.84 6.42 -5.03
N LEU A 265 -10.71 5.73 -5.19
CA LEU A 265 -10.53 4.71 -6.22
C LEU A 265 -11.47 3.53 -5.97
N ALA A 266 -11.57 3.08 -4.71
CA ALA A 266 -12.45 1.98 -4.33
C ALA A 266 -13.92 2.31 -4.57
N THR A 267 -14.35 3.53 -4.24
CA THR A 267 -15.70 4.02 -4.53
C THR A 267 -16.01 3.96 -6.02
N SER A 268 -15.08 4.37 -6.87
CA SER A 268 -15.24 4.32 -8.33
C SER A 268 -15.31 2.87 -8.83
N ALA A 269 -14.39 2.01 -8.39
CA ALA A 269 -14.31 0.61 -8.81
C ALA A 269 -15.51 -0.23 -8.31
N PHE A 270 -15.79 -0.15 -7.01
CA PHE A 270 -16.64 -1.10 -6.30
C PHE A 270 -17.93 -0.49 -5.74
N GLY A 271 -18.02 0.84 -5.69
CA GLY A 271 -19.01 1.54 -4.86
C GLY A 271 -18.53 1.68 -3.42
N TRP A 272 -19.30 2.38 -2.58
CA TRP A 272 -18.94 2.61 -1.18
C TRP A 272 -20.17 2.64 -0.25
N PRO A 273 -20.67 1.45 0.15
CA PRO A 273 -21.75 1.36 1.13
C PRO A 273 -21.33 1.91 2.50
N THR A 274 -22.30 2.40 3.29
CA THR A 274 -22.06 2.94 4.64
C THR A 274 -21.37 1.95 5.58
N GLU A 275 -21.62 0.65 5.42
CA GLU A 275 -20.94 -0.39 6.20
C GLU A 275 -19.42 -0.38 5.99
N TRP A 276 -18.96 -0.18 4.74
CA TRP A 276 -17.53 -0.14 4.42
C TRP A 276 -16.87 1.10 4.99
N GLU A 277 -17.61 2.21 5.13
CA GLU A 277 -17.10 3.40 5.82
C GLU A 277 -16.78 3.10 7.28
N ALA A 278 -17.69 2.45 8.00
CA ALA A 278 -17.48 2.06 9.39
C ALA A 278 -16.31 1.09 9.52
N GLN A 279 -16.24 0.09 8.64
CA GLN A 279 -15.12 -0.86 8.59
C GLN A 279 -13.79 -0.17 8.29
N PHE A 280 -13.76 0.80 7.37
CA PHE A 280 -12.54 1.51 6.97
C PHE A 280 -12.02 2.39 8.10
N VAL A 281 -12.91 3.14 8.77
CA VAL A 281 -12.55 3.95 9.94
C VAL A 281 -12.05 3.04 11.08
N GLN A 282 -12.68 1.89 11.30
CA GLN A 282 -12.22 0.94 12.32
C GLN A 282 -10.87 0.33 11.94
N ALA A 283 -10.64 -0.04 10.69
CA ALA A 283 -9.36 -0.55 10.22
C ALA A 283 -8.22 0.47 10.43
N GLN A 284 -8.48 1.76 10.22
CA GLN A 284 -7.52 2.82 10.51
C GLN A 284 -7.12 2.91 11.99
N ARG A 285 -8.02 2.53 12.90
CA ARG A 285 -7.74 2.46 14.35
C ARG A 285 -6.97 1.20 14.70
N ASP A 286 -7.37 0.08 14.13
CA ASP A 286 -6.81 -1.24 14.44
C ASP A 286 -5.41 -1.45 13.84
N PHE A 287 -5.11 -0.80 12.70
CA PHE A 287 -3.87 -0.97 11.94
C PHE A 287 -3.19 0.37 11.63
N PRO A 288 -2.48 1.01 12.59
CA PRO A 288 -2.04 2.39 12.47
C PRO A 288 -0.76 2.56 11.63
N PHE A 289 -0.80 2.24 10.33
CA PHE A 289 0.23 2.70 9.39
C PHE A 289 -0.20 4.00 8.70
N SER A 290 0.65 5.04 8.78
CA SER A 290 0.35 6.37 8.23
C SER A 290 0.54 6.41 6.71
N TYR A 291 -0.52 6.69 5.96
CA TYR A 291 -0.47 7.05 4.55
C TYR A 291 -1.07 8.43 4.33
N SER A 292 -0.59 9.13 3.32
CA SER A 292 -1.13 10.45 2.97
C SER A 292 -2.62 10.30 2.63
N PRO A 293 -3.52 11.13 3.18
CA PRO A 293 -4.87 11.28 2.68
C PRO A 293 -4.79 11.53 1.17
N PRO A 294 -5.87 11.30 0.41
CA PRO A 294 -5.94 11.92 -0.90
C PRO A 294 -5.98 13.40 -0.57
N GLY A 295 -4.84 14.10 -0.64
CA GLY A 295 -4.76 15.48 -0.18
C GLY A 295 -5.90 16.25 -0.82
N ALA A 296 -6.50 17.19 -0.10
CA ALA A 296 -7.46 18.09 -0.72
C ALA A 296 -6.85 18.62 -2.03
N THR A 297 -7.65 18.72 -3.10
CA THR A 297 -7.20 19.30 -4.37
C THR A 297 -6.53 20.63 -4.09
N ALA A 298 -5.20 20.65 -4.23
CA ALA A 298 -4.37 21.80 -3.91
C ALA A 298 -4.31 22.76 -5.10
N VAL A 299 -4.32 22.20 -6.31
CA VAL A 299 -4.32 22.93 -7.58
C VAL A 299 -5.34 22.29 -8.50
N THR A 300 -6.10 23.08 -9.25
CA THR A 300 -6.91 22.59 -10.36
C THR A 300 -6.42 23.23 -11.65
N VAL A 301 -6.11 22.43 -12.66
CA VAL A 301 -5.70 22.94 -13.98
C VAL A 301 -6.85 22.81 -14.98
N TYR A 302 -6.91 23.72 -15.94
CA TYR A 302 -7.99 23.85 -16.90
C TYR A 302 -7.47 24.02 -18.32
N GLN A 303 -8.21 23.48 -19.28
CA GLN A 303 -7.86 23.53 -20.70
C GLN A 303 -7.93 24.95 -21.27
N ASP A 304 -8.99 25.69 -20.93
CA ASP A 304 -9.26 26.99 -21.51
C ASP A 304 -9.07 28.11 -20.49
N ILE A 305 -9.04 29.35 -20.98
CA ILE A 305 -9.11 30.55 -20.15
C ILE A 305 -10.37 30.57 -19.28
N ASN A 306 -10.33 31.36 -18.21
CA ASN A 306 -11.42 31.54 -17.25
C ASN A 306 -11.94 30.22 -16.66
N TYR A 307 -11.04 29.24 -16.47
CA TYR A 307 -11.34 27.94 -15.89
C TYR A 307 -12.33 27.10 -16.74
N GLY A 308 -12.28 27.28 -18.06
CA GLY A 308 -13.10 26.54 -19.03
C GLY A 308 -12.48 25.21 -19.47
N GLY A 309 -13.22 24.47 -20.31
CA GLY A 309 -12.80 23.17 -20.84
C GLY A 309 -12.73 22.08 -19.75
N TYR A 310 -11.84 21.10 -19.91
CA TYR A 310 -11.66 20.08 -18.88
C TYR A 310 -11.04 20.70 -17.61
N ALA A 311 -11.24 20.02 -16.47
CA ALA A 311 -10.63 20.38 -15.21
C ALA A 311 -9.99 19.15 -14.57
N ALA A 312 -8.76 19.28 -14.08
CA ALA A 312 -8.07 18.21 -13.36
C ALA A 312 -7.58 18.70 -11.99
N GLY A 313 -8.07 18.04 -10.94
CA GLY A 313 -7.66 18.30 -9.57
C GLY A 313 -6.33 17.62 -9.23
N LEU A 314 -5.40 18.38 -8.68
CA LEU A 314 -4.04 17.99 -8.35
C LEU A 314 -3.76 18.24 -6.86
N PRO A 315 -3.71 17.17 -6.05
CA PRO A 315 -3.13 17.24 -4.70
C PRO A 315 -1.64 17.61 -4.73
N VAL A 316 -1.05 17.87 -3.56
CA VAL A 316 0.42 17.97 -3.40
C VAL A 316 1.10 16.75 -4.01
N GLY A 317 2.15 16.97 -4.79
CA GLY A 317 2.88 15.93 -5.49
C GLY A 317 3.56 16.42 -6.76
N SER A 318 4.35 15.55 -7.37
CA SER A 318 5.05 15.80 -8.63
C SER A 318 4.39 15.02 -9.76
N TYR A 319 4.12 15.68 -10.87
CA TYR A 319 3.32 15.16 -11.97
C TYR A 319 4.12 15.27 -13.28
N THR A 320 4.60 14.13 -13.78
CA THR A 320 5.11 14.01 -15.14
C THR A 320 3.97 14.11 -16.15
N LEU A 321 4.30 14.26 -17.44
CA LEU A 321 3.32 14.27 -18.53
C LEU A 321 2.41 13.05 -18.46
N SER A 322 2.98 11.86 -18.29
CA SER A 322 2.20 10.63 -18.18
C SER A 322 1.23 10.63 -16.99
N ALA A 323 1.59 11.29 -15.89
CA ALA A 323 0.74 11.42 -14.70
C ALA A 323 -0.38 12.46 -14.91
N LEU A 324 -0.11 13.55 -15.64
CA LEU A 324 -1.10 14.53 -16.05
C LEU A 324 -2.10 13.94 -17.06
N GLN A 325 -1.64 13.20 -18.06
CA GLN A 325 -2.47 12.49 -19.03
C GLN A 325 -3.38 11.45 -18.38
N ALA A 326 -2.90 10.74 -17.35
CA ALA A 326 -3.73 9.82 -16.58
C ALA A 326 -4.88 10.52 -15.83
N ARG A 327 -4.80 11.85 -15.66
CA ARG A 327 -5.84 12.70 -15.08
C ARG A 327 -6.62 13.50 -16.13
N GLY A 328 -6.46 13.17 -17.41
CA GLY A 328 -7.17 13.80 -18.52
C GLY A 328 -6.58 15.13 -18.98
N VAL A 329 -5.37 15.49 -18.52
CA VAL A 329 -4.66 16.70 -18.95
C VAL A 329 -3.77 16.36 -20.15
N LEU A 330 -4.00 17.01 -21.29
CA LEU A 330 -3.17 16.78 -22.48
C LEU A 330 -1.83 17.52 -22.38
N ASN A 331 -0.85 17.09 -23.16
CA ASN A 331 0.43 17.79 -23.24
C ASN A 331 0.20 19.17 -23.83
N ASP A 332 0.84 20.19 -23.25
CA ASP A 332 0.82 21.54 -23.83
C ASP A 332 -0.62 22.03 -24.06
N ASP A 333 -1.49 21.87 -23.06
CA ASP A 333 -2.94 22.13 -23.20
C ASP A 333 -3.55 22.71 -21.90
N ILE A 334 -2.71 23.28 -21.02
CA ILE A 334 -3.15 23.98 -19.80
C ILE A 334 -3.13 25.48 -20.06
N THR A 335 -4.29 26.13 -19.91
CA THR A 335 -4.45 27.57 -20.16
C THR A 335 -4.87 28.36 -18.92
N SER A 336 -5.45 27.73 -17.90
CA SER A 336 -5.74 28.41 -16.63
C SER A 336 -5.65 27.46 -15.44
N LEU A 337 -5.53 27.99 -14.22
CA LEU A 337 -5.40 27.19 -13.02
C LEU A 337 -5.96 27.87 -11.77
N LYS A 338 -6.39 27.08 -10.80
CA LYS A 338 -6.71 27.52 -9.45
C LYS A 338 -5.71 26.95 -8.47
N VAL A 339 -5.28 27.74 -7.51
CA VAL A 339 -4.36 27.32 -6.44
C VAL A 339 -5.02 27.59 -5.11
N ALA A 340 -5.31 26.53 -4.37
CA ALA A 340 -5.86 26.63 -3.04
C ALA A 340 -4.89 27.40 -2.12
N SER A 341 -5.45 28.13 -1.15
CA SER A 341 -4.65 28.88 -0.17
C SER A 341 -3.68 27.96 0.56
N GLY A 342 -2.44 28.42 0.77
CA GLY A 342 -1.39 27.63 1.41
C GLY A 342 -0.63 26.68 0.47
N TYR A 343 -0.91 26.70 -0.84
CA TYR A 343 -0.19 25.89 -1.84
C TYR A 343 0.46 26.73 -2.93
N LYS A 344 1.35 26.09 -3.68
CA LYS A 344 1.95 26.60 -4.91
C LYS A 344 2.06 25.48 -5.93
N VAL A 345 2.05 25.86 -7.20
CA VAL A 345 2.40 24.99 -8.32
C VAL A 345 3.59 25.55 -9.06
N THR A 346 4.57 24.72 -9.35
CA THR A 346 5.65 25.02 -10.30
C THR A 346 5.40 24.22 -11.57
N LEU A 347 5.09 24.92 -12.64
CA LEU A 347 4.90 24.41 -13.99
C LEU A 347 6.26 24.29 -14.68
N TYR A 348 6.42 23.27 -15.53
CA TYR A 348 7.63 22.99 -16.30
C TYR A 348 7.26 22.86 -17.78
N ALA A 349 8.07 23.48 -18.63
CA ALA A 349 7.86 23.49 -20.07
C ALA A 349 8.08 22.10 -20.71
N ASP A 350 8.97 21.30 -20.12
CA ASP A 350 9.30 19.96 -20.60
C ASP A 350 8.91 18.90 -19.56
N ASP A 351 8.80 17.64 -19.99
CA ASP A 351 8.48 16.52 -19.09
C ASP A 351 9.62 16.28 -18.08
N ASN A 352 9.33 15.50 -17.03
CA ASN A 352 10.26 15.11 -15.97
C ASN A 352 10.90 16.30 -15.25
N PHE A 353 10.14 17.39 -15.09
CA PHE A 353 10.50 18.58 -14.32
C PHE A 353 11.74 19.30 -14.89
N THR A 354 11.82 19.38 -16.22
CA THR A 354 12.90 20.05 -16.96
C THR A 354 12.40 21.24 -17.77
N GLY A 355 13.32 21.99 -18.37
CA GLY A 355 12.98 23.17 -19.17
C GLY A 355 12.72 24.43 -18.35
N ALA A 356 12.05 25.41 -18.99
CA ALA A 356 11.65 26.65 -18.34
C ALA A 356 10.57 26.39 -17.27
N THR A 357 10.48 27.25 -16.25
CA THR A 357 9.53 27.08 -15.14
C THR A 357 8.71 28.33 -14.85
N LEU A 358 7.46 28.16 -14.42
CA LEU A 358 6.60 29.21 -13.88
C LEU A 358 5.98 28.75 -12.57
N THR A 359 6.02 29.58 -11.53
CA THR A 359 5.39 29.26 -10.25
C THR A 359 4.18 30.14 -10.00
N LYS A 360 3.05 29.54 -9.64
CA LYS A 360 1.81 30.23 -9.24
C LYS A 360 1.44 29.86 -7.81
N THR A 361 1.00 30.84 -7.05
CA THR A 361 0.58 30.72 -5.65
C THR A 361 -0.87 31.14 -5.42
N ALA A 362 -1.58 31.46 -6.50
CA ALA A 362 -2.96 31.93 -6.49
C ALA A 362 -3.62 31.52 -7.80
N ASP A 363 -4.95 31.62 -7.83
CA ASP A 363 -5.75 31.44 -9.03
C ASP A 363 -5.26 32.34 -10.17
N ASP A 364 -5.26 31.78 -11.37
CA ASP A 364 -4.93 32.46 -12.60
C ASP A 364 -5.91 32.05 -13.69
N ALA A 365 -6.69 33.02 -14.16
CA ALA A 365 -7.69 32.82 -15.18
C ALA A 365 -7.10 32.66 -16.60
N SER A 366 -5.83 32.97 -16.85
CA SER A 366 -5.26 32.90 -18.19
C SER A 366 -3.73 32.94 -18.21
N LEU A 367 -3.07 31.79 -18.37
CA LEU A 367 -1.61 31.69 -18.57
C LEU A 367 -1.11 32.31 -19.88
N VAL A 368 -2.00 32.82 -20.75
CA VAL A 368 -1.64 33.59 -21.95
C VAL A 368 -0.86 34.86 -21.59
N ASP A 369 -1.26 35.56 -20.52
CA ASP A 369 -0.60 36.81 -20.11
C ASP A 369 0.78 36.58 -19.47
N ASP A 370 1.02 35.36 -18.96
CA ASP A 370 2.33 34.88 -18.51
C ASP A 370 3.23 34.36 -19.65
N SER A 371 2.75 34.31 -20.90
CA SER A 371 3.41 33.60 -22.03
C SER A 371 3.61 32.09 -21.78
N TRP A 372 2.69 31.47 -21.04
CA TRP A 372 2.71 30.07 -20.61
C TRP A 372 1.53 29.22 -21.11
N ASN A 373 0.63 29.80 -21.91
CA ASN A 373 -0.47 29.09 -22.56
C ASN A 373 0.03 27.86 -23.32
N ASP A 374 -0.54 26.70 -23.03
CA ASP A 374 -0.29 25.47 -23.79
C ASP A 374 1.20 25.10 -23.83
N ARG A 375 1.90 25.23 -22.70
CA ARG A 375 3.33 24.90 -22.57
C ARG A 375 3.66 23.93 -21.46
N VAL A 376 2.69 23.53 -20.65
CA VAL A 376 2.96 22.71 -19.47
C VAL A 376 3.03 21.24 -19.85
N SER A 377 4.22 20.65 -19.73
CA SER A 377 4.44 19.22 -19.91
C SER A 377 4.56 18.46 -18.58
N SER A 378 5.04 19.12 -17.51
CA SER A 378 5.05 18.55 -16.15
C SER A 378 4.88 19.63 -15.07
N LEU A 379 4.48 19.26 -13.85
CA LEU A 379 4.31 20.22 -12.76
C LEU A 379 4.54 19.63 -11.37
N VAL A 380 4.92 20.47 -10.41
CA VAL A 380 5.07 20.12 -8.99
C VAL A 380 4.11 20.98 -8.16
N VAL A 381 3.23 20.34 -7.41
CA VAL A 381 2.36 20.97 -6.41
C VAL A 381 2.97 20.78 -5.03
N SER A 382 3.13 21.86 -4.28
CA SER A 382 3.72 21.85 -2.93
C SER A 382 3.03 22.88 -2.04
N THR A 383 3.30 22.84 -0.73
CA THR A 383 2.79 23.85 0.19
C THR A 383 3.56 25.17 0.02
N SER A 384 2.87 26.30 0.14
CA SER A 384 3.44 27.64 0.07
C SER A 384 3.58 28.21 1.47
N GLY A 385 4.83 28.49 1.90
CA GLY A 385 5.14 29.12 3.18
C GLY A 385 6.05 28.29 4.08
N THR A 386 6.52 28.93 5.16
CA THR A 386 7.23 28.25 6.26
C THR A 386 6.28 27.25 6.92
N PRO A 387 6.73 26.02 7.25
CA PRO A 387 5.88 25.04 7.91
C PRO A 387 5.20 25.65 9.14
N SER A 388 3.87 25.57 9.17
CA SER A 388 3.10 26.07 10.32
C SER A 388 3.45 25.27 11.58
N SER A 389 3.61 25.96 12.71
CA SER A 389 3.81 25.34 14.01
C SER A 389 2.88 25.97 15.03
N THR A 390 2.08 25.14 15.68
CA THR A 390 1.12 25.54 16.71
C THR A 390 1.52 24.87 18.02
N LEU A 391 1.86 25.67 19.02
CA LEU A 391 2.07 25.21 20.40
C LEU A 391 0.79 25.42 21.19
N ILE A 392 0.31 24.37 21.83
CA ILE A 392 -0.89 24.32 22.66
C ILE A 392 -0.44 23.96 24.07
N GLN A 393 -0.72 24.83 25.05
CA GLN A 393 -0.49 24.50 26.46
C GLN A 393 -1.52 23.48 26.90
N ALA A 394 -1.11 22.46 27.66
CA ALA A 394 -2.00 21.35 28.01
C ALA A 394 -3.20 21.83 28.81
N GLU A 395 -2.98 22.77 29.73
CA GLU A 395 -3.99 23.39 30.58
C GLU A 395 -4.93 24.36 29.83
N ALA A 396 -4.64 24.69 28.57
CA ALA A 396 -5.49 25.56 27.74
C ALA A 396 -6.62 24.80 27.03
N TYR A 397 -7.10 23.72 27.63
CA TYR A 397 -8.20 22.92 27.08
C TYR A 397 -9.52 23.72 27.06
N SER A 398 -10.33 23.49 26.03
CA SER A 398 -11.69 24.02 25.93
C SER A 398 -12.70 23.18 26.71
N ALA A 399 -12.45 21.87 26.82
CA ALA A 399 -13.21 20.93 27.63
C ALA A 399 -12.29 19.78 28.06
N MET A 400 -12.61 19.12 29.17
CA MET A 400 -11.88 17.96 29.66
C MET A 400 -12.78 17.03 30.46
N SER A 401 -12.26 15.84 30.75
CA SER A 401 -12.81 14.91 31.75
C SER A 401 -11.69 14.40 32.65
N GLY A 402 -11.92 14.38 33.97
CA GLY A 402 -11.11 13.67 34.96
C GLY A 402 -9.79 14.31 35.39
N VAL A 403 -9.27 15.28 34.62
CA VAL A 403 -7.93 15.83 34.85
C VAL A 403 -7.88 17.00 35.85
N ILE A 404 -6.68 17.25 36.40
CA ILE A 404 -6.37 18.45 37.22
C ILE A 404 -5.23 19.25 36.61
N THR A 405 -5.10 20.52 37.00
CA THR A 405 -3.94 21.36 36.69
C THR A 405 -3.08 21.57 37.93
N GLU A 406 -1.76 21.58 37.74
CA GLU A 406 -0.78 21.83 38.81
C GLU A 406 0.40 22.67 38.28
N ALA A 407 1.19 23.25 39.18
CA ALA A 407 2.38 24.00 38.78
C ALA A 407 3.45 23.04 38.21
N THR A 408 4.00 23.38 37.03
CA THR A 408 5.02 22.55 36.39
C THR A 408 6.43 22.98 36.80
N SER A 409 7.32 22.00 36.97
CA SER A 409 8.76 22.23 37.09
C SER A 409 9.51 22.11 35.75
N ASP A 410 8.79 21.96 34.63
CA ASP A 410 9.41 21.93 33.31
C ASP A 410 10.05 23.28 32.95
N SER A 411 10.95 23.27 31.97
CA SER A 411 11.55 24.49 31.44
C SER A 411 10.46 25.42 30.88
N GLY A 412 10.46 26.68 31.34
CA GLY A 412 9.45 27.68 30.98
C GLY A 412 8.44 27.96 32.10
N GLY A 413 8.32 27.07 33.09
CA GLY A 413 7.34 27.20 34.18
C GLY A 413 5.90 27.12 33.67
N GLY A 414 4.95 27.68 34.43
CA GLY A 414 3.52 27.64 34.10
C GLY A 414 2.77 26.53 34.84
N SER A 415 1.80 25.91 34.18
CA SER A 415 1.07 24.76 34.70
C SER A 415 1.21 23.56 33.77
N ASN A 416 0.99 22.36 34.29
CA ASN A 416 0.75 21.17 33.50
C ASN A 416 -0.59 20.55 33.87
N VAL A 417 -1.05 19.62 33.06
CA VAL A 417 -2.18 18.74 33.36
C VAL A 417 -1.65 17.45 33.97
N GLY A 418 -2.31 16.97 35.02
CA GLY A 418 -1.99 15.72 35.71
C GLY A 418 -3.23 15.00 36.21
N ALA A 419 -3.01 13.95 37.01
CA ALA A 419 -4.03 12.99 37.42
C ALA A 419 -4.82 12.40 36.24
N ILE A 420 -4.13 12.16 35.11
CA ILE A 420 -4.73 11.60 33.91
C ILE A 420 -4.90 10.09 34.12
N ASP A 421 -6.14 9.64 34.27
CA ASP A 421 -6.51 8.23 34.37
C ASP A 421 -6.94 7.66 33.01
N THR A 422 -7.01 6.33 32.92
CA THR A 422 -7.50 5.66 31.71
C THR A 422 -8.94 6.09 31.40
N GLY A 423 -9.16 6.59 30.19
CA GLY A 423 -10.46 7.09 29.73
C GLY A 423 -10.63 8.61 29.82
N ASP A 424 -9.70 9.32 30.46
CA ASP A 424 -9.69 10.78 30.52
C ASP A 424 -9.30 11.42 29.19
N TRP A 425 -9.68 12.68 29.00
CA TRP A 425 -9.41 13.40 27.76
C TRP A 425 -9.36 14.91 27.93
N LEU A 426 -8.65 15.53 27.00
CA LEU A 426 -8.58 16.98 26.81
C LEU A 426 -9.01 17.32 25.39
N ALA A 427 -9.81 18.37 25.21
CA ALA A 427 -10.22 18.86 23.90
C ALA A 427 -9.88 20.35 23.72
N TYR A 428 -9.33 20.69 22.57
CA TYR A 428 -8.93 22.03 22.15
C TYR A 428 -9.71 22.42 20.91
N ASN A 429 -10.57 23.43 21.02
CA ASN A 429 -11.43 23.84 19.92
C ASN A 429 -10.67 24.74 18.92
N SER A 430 -11.15 24.73 17.68
CA SER A 430 -10.72 25.67 16.64
C SER A 430 -9.23 25.59 16.26
N ILE A 431 -8.63 24.41 16.28
CA ILE A 431 -7.27 24.20 15.80
C ILE A 431 -7.27 24.08 14.28
N THR A 432 -6.57 24.98 13.60
CA THR A 432 -6.53 25.05 12.13
C THR A 432 -5.29 24.37 11.58
N PHE A 433 -5.52 23.41 10.68
CA PHE A 433 -4.51 22.81 9.80
C PHE A 433 -4.62 23.54 8.45
N PRO A 434 -3.69 24.45 8.12
CA PRO A 434 -3.85 25.34 6.96
C PRO A 434 -3.81 24.58 5.63
N VAL A 435 -3.18 23.42 5.60
CA VAL A 435 -3.04 22.57 4.41
C VAL A 435 -3.27 21.11 4.77
N SER A 436 -3.64 20.31 3.78
CA SER A 436 -3.71 18.87 3.92
C SER A 436 -2.29 18.34 3.81
N GLY A 437 -1.88 17.47 4.72
CA GLY A 437 -0.55 16.89 4.66
C GLY A 437 -0.13 16.23 5.95
N THR A 438 1.17 15.94 6.03
CA THR A 438 1.78 15.35 7.20
C THR A 438 2.13 16.43 8.22
N TYR A 439 1.84 16.15 9.48
CA TYR A 439 2.18 16.99 10.62
C TYR A 439 2.92 16.14 11.65
N THR A 440 4.04 16.64 12.16
CA THR A 440 4.68 16.12 13.37
C THR A 440 3.91 16.65 14.56
N VAL A 441 3.43 15.74 15.41
CA VAL A 441 2.81 16.10 16.70
C VAL A 441 3.72 15.64 17.81
N GLU A 442 4.08 16.59 18.66
CA GLU A 442 4.95 16.43 19.81
C GLU A 442 4.16 16.63 21.10
N TYR A 443 4.45 15.81 22.11
CA TYR A 443 3.85 15.89 23.44
C TYR A 443 4.95 15.97 24.47
N ARG A 444 4.85 16.94 25.38
CA ARG A 444 5.76 17.06 26.53
C ARG A 444 5.13 16.39 27.73
N VAL A 445 5.66 15.22 28.08
CA VAL A 445 5.04 14.28 29.02
C VAL A 445 5.97 13.91 30.16
N ALA A 446 5.38 13.50 31.28
CA ALA A 446 6.08 12.94 32.43
C ALA A 446 5.29 11.76 33.02
N SER A 447 5.97 10.74 33.56
CA SER A 447 5.32 9.60 34.23
C SER A 447 6.26 8.99 35.27
N LEU A 448 5.73 8.64 36.44
CA LEU A 448 6.53 8.12 37.55
C LEU A 448 6.99 6.68 37.34
N SER A 449 6.07 5.73 37.13
CA SER A 449 6.39 4.29 37.25
C SER A 449 5.74 3.35 36.23
N SER A 450 4.59 3.69 35.66
CA SER A 450 3.87 2.81 34.71
C SER A 450 3.96 3.25 33.25
N GLY A 451 4.34 4.51 32.99
CA GLY A 451 4.11 5.11 31.68
C GLY A 451 2.60 5.26 31.43
N GLY A 452 2.22 5.22 30.16
CA GLY A 452 0.83 5.23 29.73
C GLY A 452 0.73 5.16 28.21
N GLN A 453 -0.46 5.46 27.69
CA GLN A 453 -0.68 5.56 26.25
C GLN A 453 -1.73 6.63 25.96
N LEU A 454 -1.45 7.45 24.96
CA LEU A 454 -2.37 8.48 24.47
C LEU A 454 -2.76 8.22 23.02
N SER A 455 -3.91 8.73 22.60
CA SER A 455 -4.25 8.95 21.19
C SER A 455 -4.47 10.43 20.89
N LEU A 456 -4.13 10.83 19.66
CA LEU A 456 -4.54 12.12 19.10
C LEU A 456 -5.81 11.93 18.29
N ASP A 457 -6.82 12.70 18.61
CA ASP A 457 -8.14 12.56 18.00
C ASP A 457 -8.59 13.90 17.40
N LEU A 458 -9.45 13.87 16.39
CA LEU A 458 -10.21 15.02 15.91
C LEU A 458 -11.69 14.78 16.11
N ASN A 459 -12.41 15.85 16.46
CA ASN A 459 -13.87 15.89 16.58
C ASN A 459 -14.42 14.81 17.51
N ALA A 460 -13.94 14.81 18.77
CA ALA A 460 -14.39 13.90 19.83
C ALA A 460 -14.21 12.41 19.50
N GLY A 461 -13.03 12.03 19.00
CA GLY A 461 -12.71 10.62 18.68
C GLY A 461 -13.28 10.12 17.36
N ALA A 462 -14.00 10.96 16.60
CA ALA A 462 -14.50 10.59 15.28
C ALA A 462 -13.35 10.20 14.33
N ILE A 463 -12.23 10.92 14.40
CA ILE A 463 -11.02 10.62 13.63
C ILE A 463 -9.87 10.42 14.62
N VAL A 464 -9.33 9.21 14.73
CA VAL A 464 -8.14 8.94 15.54
C VAL A 464 -6.93 9.02 14.60
N LEU A 465 -6.00 9.92 14.89
CA LEU A 465 -4.82 10.21 14.06
C LEU A 465 -3.60 9.37 14.42
N GLY A 466 -3.63 8.69 15.58
CA GLY A 466 -2.59 7.75 15.99
C GLY A 466 -2.49 7.62 17.51
N MET A 467 -1.80 6.57 17.95
CA MET A 467 -1.51 6.28 19.36
C MET A 467 -0.02 6.39 19.64
N LEU A 468 0.34 6.77 20.88
CA LEU A 468 1.73 6.89 21.30
C LEU A 468 1.89 6.43 22.76
N ASN A 469 2.90 5.60 23.00
CA ASN A 469 3.26 5.20 24.35
C ASN A 469 3.95 6.35 25.07
N VAL A 470 3.50 6.62 26.29
CA VAL A 470 4.17 7.52 27.22
C VAL A 470 5.18 6.70 28.03
N PRO A 471 6.49 6.98 27.92
CA PRO A 471 7.49 6.22 28.65
C PRO A 471 7.51 6.59 30.14
N VAL A 472 8.06 5.70 30.96
CA VAL A 472 8.42 6.03 32.35
C VAL A 472 9.56 7.05 32.31
N THR A 473 9.34 8.21 32.93
CA THR A 473 10.36 9.26 33.06
C THR A 473 11.00 9.29 34.45
N GLY A 474 10.49 8.51 35.40
CA GLY A 474 11.04 8.40 36.75
C GLY A 474 10.58 9.51 37.70
N GLY A 475 9.59 10.31 37.32
CA GLY A 475 8.98 11.32 38.18
C GLY A 475 7.83 12.06 37.51
N TRP A 476 6.84 12.49 38.29
CA TRP A 476 5.68 13.27 37.82
C TRP A 476 6.03 14.62 37.17
N GLN A 477 7.24 15.10 37.44
CA GLN A 477 7.76 16.37 36.99
C GLN A 477 9.13 16.19 36.29
N ASN A 478 9.46 14.96 35.87
CA ASN A 478 10.61 14.70 35.00
C ASN A 478 10.13 14.57 33.56
N TRP A 479 10.48 15.53 32.71
CA TRP A 479 9.80 15.75 31.44
C TRP A 479 10.62 15.26 30.24
N THR A 480 9.96 14.54 29.33
CA THR A 480 10.49 14.17 28.02
C THR A 480 9.52 14.57 26.91
N THR A 481 10.03 14.67 25.69
CA THR A 481 9.19 14.93 24.50
C THR A 481 9.08 13.66 23.68
N ILE A 482 7.86 13.21 23.44
CA ILE A 482 7.54 12.13 22.52
C ILE A 482 6.86 12.71 21.28
N SER A 483 6.99 12.05 20.13
CA SER A 483 6.37 12.53 18.91
C SER A 483 5.99 11.41 17.95
N HIS A 484 5.08 11.73 17.05
CA HIS A 484 4.74 10.92 15.88
C HIS A 484 4.36 11.83 14.70
N THR A 485 4.22 11.26 13.52
CA THR A 485 3.68 11.95 12.35
C THR A 485 2.25 11.51 12.10
N VAL A 486 1.36 12.46 11.87
CA VAL A 486 -0.04 12.23 11.52
C VAL A 486 -0.33 12.88 10.18
N ASN A 487 -1.34 12.39 9.48
CA ASN A 487 -1.83 13.07 8.29
C ASN A 487 -3.21 13.65 8.53
N VAL A 488 -3.36 14.94 8.20
CA VAL A 488 -4.59 15.69 8.47
C VAL A 488 -5.01 16.41 7.19
N THR A 489 -6.31 16.42 6.92
CA THR A 489 -6.86 17.25 5.84
C THR A 489 -6.95 18.70 6.29
N ALA A 490 -6.77 19.65 5.37
CA ALA A 490 -6.88 21.07 5.68
C ALA A 490 -8.25 21.37 6.29
N GLY A 491 -8.28 22.18 7.33
CA GLY A 491 -9.52 22.53 8.01
C GLY A 491 -9.30 22.94 9.46
N THR A 492 -10.40 23.29 10.10
CA THR A 492 -10.44 23.64 11.52
C THR A 492 -11.15 22.53 12.28
N TYR A 493 -10.48 22.00 13.31
CA TYR A 493 -10.93 20.83 14.06
C TYR A 493 -10.95 21.11 15.56
N ASN A 494 -11.72 20.30 16.28
CA ASN A 494 -11.54 20.13 17.71
C ASN A 494 -10.50 19.01 17.90
N VAL A 495 -9.29 19.37 18.32
CA VAL A 495 -8.20 18.41 18.58
C VAL A 495 -8.37 17.85 19.98
N GLY A 496 -8.29 16.53 20.12
CA GLY A 496 -8.40 15.81 21.38
C GLY A 496 -7.14 15.02 21.72
N VAL A 497 -6.79 14.96 23.00
CA VAL A 497 -5.85 13.97 23.54
C VAL A 497 -6.64 13.05 24.46
N TYR A 498 -6.66 11.75 24.15
CA TYR A 498 -7.39 10.74 24.90
C TYR A 498 -6.42 9.76 25.56
N ALA A 499 -6.65 9.45 26.84
CA ALA A 499 -5.82 8.54 27.62
C ALA A 499 -6.28 7.08 27.46
N GLN A 500 -5.69 6.38 26.49
CA GLN A 500 -5.89 4.93 26.32
C GLN A 500 -5.40 4.15 27.54
N ALA A 501 -4.32 4.63 28.16
CA ALA A 501 -3.87 4.22 29.49
C ALA A 501 -3.36 5.45 30.25
N GLY A 502 -3.88 5.67 31.46
CA GLY A 502 -3.49 6.77 32.34
C GLY A 502 -2.12 6.60 32.99
N GLY A 503 -1.81 7.45 33.99
CA GLY A 503 -0.57 7.39 34.77
C GLY A 503 0.55 8.31 34.28
N TRP A 504 0.19 9.44 33.68
CA TRP A 504 1.12 10.42 33.12
C TRP A 504 0.60 11.86 33.24
N ASN A 505 1.50 12.81 33.10
CA ASN A 505 1.25 14.25 33.06
C ASN A 505 1.56 14.79 31.66
N LEU A 506 0.89 15.88 31.26
CA LEU A 506 1.06 16.56 29.98
C LEU A 506 1.30 18.06 30.21
N ASN A 507 2.37 18.60 29.62
CA ASN A 507 2.70 20.02 29.71
C ASN A 507 2.25 20.81 28.48
N TRP A 508 2.58 20.34 27.28
CA TRP A 508 2.17 20.98 26.04
C TRP A 508 2.12 20.00 24.87
N ILE A 509 1.40 20.41 23.83
CA ILE A 509 1.31 19.74 22.53
C ILE A 509 1.87 20.70 21.49
N ARG A 510 2.72 20.24 20.58
CA ARG A 510 3.15 21.03 19.42
C ARG A 510 2.80 20.30 18.14
N ILE A 511 2.10 20.98 17.25
CA ILE A 511 1.71 20.47 15.93
C ILE A 511 2.52 21.27 14.91
N THR A 512 3.42 20.61 14.20
CA THR A 512 4.28 21.23 13.19
C THR A 512 4.07 20.56 11.86
N GLN A 513 3.72 21.33 10.85
CA GLN A 513 3.61 20.87 9.48
C GLN A 513 4.96 20.30 9.02
N VAL A 514 4.92 19.16 8.33
CA VAL A 514 6.09 18.64 7.61
C VAL A 514 6.12 19.30 6.22
N PRO A 515 7.25 19.91 5.81
CA PRO A 515 7.36 20.61 4.53
C PRO A 515 7.17 19.73 3.31
#